data_AF-A3XHE5-F1
#
_entry.id   AF-A3XHE5-F1
#
_cell.length_a   1.000
_cell.length_b   1.000
_cell.length_c   1.000
_cell.angle_alpha   90.00
_cell.angle_beta   90.00
_cell.angle_gamma   90.00
#
_symmetry.space_group_name_H-M   'P 1'
#
loop_
_entity.id
_entity.type
_entity.pdbx_description
1 polymer ?
#
loop_
_entity_poly.entity_id
_entity_poly.type
_entity_poly.pdbx_seq_one_letter_code
_entity_poly.pdbx_strand_id
1 'polypeptide(L)'
;MPKKEEEFSFKESNDKIGEIIACSIYIEDLISEVITNYFNPQKKEEFQHILMNSSVVSYGQKLKILSNIENFDSKIINKLRTIGSLRNSVAHNNLILKFDSTSSFSTISELHNNITLSVMNSSGKLVDKNLKDIFEEFNTLCKEICYYFQEEFDLF
;
A
#
# COMPACT_ATOMS: atom_id res chain seq x y z
N MET A 1 -5.98 24.70 22.90
CA MET A 1 -7.12 24.11 22.17
C MET A 1 -6.60 22.91 21.42
N PRO A 2 -7.11 21.69 21.66
CA PRO A 2 -6.80 20.57 20.78
C PRO A 2 -7.31 20.91 19.37
N LYS A 3 -6.46 20.76 18.35
CA LYS A 3 -6.88 20.90 16.96
C LYS A 3 -7.95 19.84 16.72
N LYS A 4 -9.15 20.24 16.30
CA LYS A 4 -10.12 19.30 15.71
C LYS A 4 -9.42 18.70 14.50
N GLU A 5 -9.08 17.42 14.57
CA GLU A 5 -8.57 16.70 13.41
C GLU A 5 -9.68 16.72 12.35
N GLU A 6 -9.35 17.19 11.15
CA GLU A 6 -10.27 17.12 10.01
C GLU A 6 -10.49 15.65 9.67
N GLU A 7 -11.70 15.17 9.96
CA GLU A 7 -12.15 13.80 9.72
C GLU A 7 -12.62 13.64 8.27
N PHE A 8 -12.40 12.45 7.67
CA PHE A 8 -12.95 12.12 6.35
C PHE A 8 -14.40 11.67 6.45
N SER A 9 -15.22 12.05 5.47
CA SER A 9 -16.52 11.40 5.26
C SER A 9 -16.36 9.93 4.83
N PHE A 10 -17.43 9.15 4.94
CA PHE A 10 -17.45 7.75 4.48
C PHE A 10 -17.10 7.61 2.98
N LYS A 11 -17.62 8.51 2.14
CA LYS A 11 -17.31 8.51 0.71
C LYS A 11 -15.83 8.78 0.48
N GLU A 12 -15.29 9.83 1.10
CA GLU A 12 -13.86 10.16 1.00
C GLU A 12 -13.00 9.00 1.49
N SER A 13 -13.38 8.35 2.59
CA SER A 13 -12.66 7.18 3.10
C SER A 13 -12.60 6.05 2.06
N ASN A 14 -13.71 5.71 1.41
CA ASN A 14 -13.71 4.69 0.36
C ASN A 14 -12.91 5.10 -0.88
N ASP A 15 -13.01 6.36 -1.29
CA ASP A 15 -12.24 6.89 -2.43
C ASP A 15 -10.73 6.77 -2.14
N LYS A 16 -10.30 7.10 -0.92
CA LYS A 16 -8.91 7.00 -0.46
C LYS A 16 -8.41 5.55 -0.39
N ILE A 17 -9.26 4.62 0.05
CA ILE A 17 -8.98 3.19 0.01
C ILE A 17 -8.80 2.71 -1.44
N GLY A 18 -9.68 3.14 -2.35
CA GLY A 18 -9.58 2.85 -3.77
C GLY A 18 -8.28 3.37 -4.39
N GLU A 19 -7.89 4.60 -4.07
CA GLU A 19 -6.61 5.20 -4.49
C GLU A 19 -5.41 4.39 -4.00
N ILE A 20 -5.40 3.95 -2.74
CA ILE A 20 -4.33 3.10 -2.17
C ILE A 20 -4.22 1.78 -2.96
N ILE A 21 -5.35 1.13 -3.25
CA ILE A 21 -5.37 -0.14 -3.97
C ILE A 21 -4.86 0.05 -5.41
N ALA A 22 -5.39 1.04 -6.13
CA ALA A 22 -5.00 1.30 -7.52
C ALA A 22 -3.51 1.63 -7.65
N CYS A 23 -2.99 2.48 -6.77
CA CYS A 23 -1.57 2.83 -6.76
C CYS A 23 -0.68 1.64 -6.37
N SER A 24 -1.12 0.77 -5.45
CA SER A 24 -0.38 -0.44 -5.08
C SER A 24 -0.26 -1.42 -6.25
N ILE A 25 -1.32 -1.57 -7.06
CA ILE A 25 -1.29 -2.40 -8.29
C ILE A 25 -0.26 -1.83 -9.26
N TYR A 26 -0.29 -0.51 -9.51
CA TYR A 26 0.65 0.15 -10.40
C TYR A 26 2.11 -0.02 -9.95
N ILE A 27 2.41 0.14 -8.66
CA ILE A 27 3.75 -0.09 -8.11
C ILE A 27 4.17 -1.56 -8.29
N GLU A 28 3.25 -2.50 -8.11
CA GLU A 28 3.52 -3.92 -8.34
C GLU A 28 3.84 -4.24 -9.81
N ASP A 29 3.20 -3.54 -10.75
CA ASP A 29 3.52 -3.64 -12.18
C ASP A 29 4.92 -3.09 -12.49
N LEU A 30 5.31 -1.94 -11.93
CA LEU A 30 6.67 -1.39 -12.06
C LEU A 30 7.73 -2.36 -11.53
N ILE A 31 7.50 -2.99 -10.38
CA ILE A 31 8.40 -4.02 -9.83
C ILE A 31 8.51 -5.19 -10.81
N SER A 32 7.39 -5.63 -11.36
CA SER A 32 7.33 -6.75 -12.31
C SER A 32 8.10 -6.44 -13.59
N GLU A 33 8.02 -5.20 -14.07
CA GLU A 33 8.77 -4.70 -15.23
C GLU A 33 10.29 -4.69 -14.95
N VAL A 34 10.73 -4.14 -13.81
CA VAL A 34 12.16 -4.16 -13.43
C VAL A 34 12.71 -5.57 -13.35
N ILE A 35 11.98 -6.49 -12.71
CA ILE A 35 12.39 -7.90 -12.61
C ILE A 35 12.49 -8.52 -14.01
N THR A 36 11.49 -8.28 -14.87
CA THR A 36 11.45 -8.82 -16.24
C THR A 36 12.63 -8.30 -17.06
N ASN A 37 12.95 -7.01 -16.96
CA ASN A 37 14.07 -6.40 -17.69
C ASN A 37 15.43 -6.89 -17.18
N TYR A 38 15.58 -7.06 -15.86
CA TYR A 38 16.81 -7.59 -15.28
C TYR A 38 17.12 -9.02 -15.75
N PHE A 39 16.15 -9.93 -15.69
CA PHE A 39 16.37 -11.32 -16.12
C PHE A 39 16.35 -11.49 -17.64
N ASN A 40 15.77 -10.53 -18.37
CA ASN A 40 15.65 -10.51 -19.83
C ASN A 40 15.26 -11.88 -20.42
N PRO A 41 14.14 -12.48 -19.99
CA PRO A 41 13.74 -13.80 -20.45
C PRO A 41 13.42 -13.77 -21.94
N GLN A 42 13.68 -14.88 -22.64
CA GLN A 42 13.35 -15.00 -24.07
C GLN A 42 11.86 -14.78 -24.37
N LYS A 43 11.00 -15.13 -23.41
CA LYS A 43 9.54 -15.01 -23.46
C LYS A 43 9.06 -13.93 -22.49
N LYS A 44 9.35 -12.66 -22.82
CA LYS A 44 9.06 -11.52 -21.93
C LYS A 44 7.59 -11.41 -21.56
N GLU A 45 6.70 -11.49 -22.53
CA GLU A 45 5.25 -11.37 -22.29
C GLU A 45 4.74 -12.49 -21.39
N GLU A 46 5.10 -13.75 -21.65
CA GLU A 46 4.67 -14.86 -20.78
C GLU A 46 5.30 -14.76 -19.38
N PHE A 47 6.55 -14.33 -19.28
CA PHE A 47 7.18 -14.09 -17.98
C PHE A 47 6.42 -13.02 -17.19
N GLN A 48 6.04 -11.92 -17.83
CA GLN A 48 5.33 -10.82 -17.18
C GLN A 48 3.88 -11.19 -16.85
N HIS A 49 3.13 -11.77 -17.77
CA HIS A 49 1.70 -12.05 -17.58
C HIS A 49 1.40 -13.32 -16.78
N ILE A 50 2.28 -14.33 -16.86
CA ILE A 50 2.09 -15.61 -16.17
C ILE A 50 2.92 -15.64 -14.89
N LEU A 51 4.25 -15.53 -14.99
CA LEU A 51 5.12 -15.72 -13.83
C LEU A 51 5.03 -14.54 -12.86
N MET A 52 5.06 -13.30 -13.34
CA MET A 52 4.92 -12.12 -12.49
C MET A 52 3.47 -11.83 -12.09
N ASN A 53 2.51 -12.69 -12.42
CA ASN A 53 1.15 -12.55 -11.88
C ASN A 53 1.14 -12.71 -10.35
N SER A 54 0.40 -11.86 -9.63
CA SER A 54 0.33 -11.89 -8.15
C SER A 54 -0.20 -13.20 -7.57
N SER A 55 -0.91 -14.01 -8.37
CA SER A 55 -1.35 -15.36 -7.98
C SER A 55 -0.24 -16.42 -8.05
N VAL A 56 0.84 -16.14 -8.78
CA VAL A 56 2.00 -17.03 -8.93
C VAL A 56 3.17 -16.54 -8.08
N VAL A 57 3.54 -15.27 -8.24
CA VAL A 57 4.55 -14.59 -7.43
C VAL A 57 3.90 -13.40 -6.75
N SER A 58 3.59 -13.55 -5.46
CA SER A 58 2.99 -12.49 -4.65
C SER A 58 3.89 -11.27 -4.53
N TYR A 59 3.30 -10.11 -4.21
CA TYR A 59 4.01 -8.86 -3.93
C TYR A 59 5.26 -9.05 -3.05
N GLY A 60 5.10 -9.74 -1.90
CA GLY A 60 6.22 -9.99 -0.99
C GLY A 60 7.33 -10.87 -1.58
N GLN A 61 6.99 -11.80 -2.47
CA GLN A 61 7.98 -12.61 -3.20
C GLN A 61 8.69 -11.78 -4.28
N LYS A 62 7.98 -10.90 -4.98
CA LYS A 62 8.60 -9.94 -5.92
C LYS A 62 9.61 -9.05 -5.21
N LEU A 63 9.29 -8.53 -4.02
CA LEU A 63 10.26 -7.75 -3.23
C LEU A 63 11.50 -8.54 -2.83
N LYS A 64 11.39 -9.85 -2.58
CA LYS A 64 12.56 -10.71 -2.31
C LYS A 64 13.44 -10.83 -3.56
N ILE A 65 12.83 -11.06 -4.72
CA ILE A 65 13.54 -11.10 -6.00
C ILE A 65 14.25 -9.76 -6.24
N LEU A 66 13.50 -8.65 -6.12
CA LEU A 66 14.01 -7.29 -6.31
C LEU A 66 15.19 -6.98 -5.38
N SER A 67 15.15 -7.42 -4.11
CA SER A 67 16.25 -7.22 -3.16
C SER A 67 17.52 -8.01 -3.46
N ASN A 68 17.47 -8.96 -4.40
CA ASN A 68 18.63 -9.71 -4.89
C ASN A 68 19.12 -9.21 -6.26
N ILE A 69 18.48 -8.21 -6.86
CA ILE A 69 19.01 -7.52 -8.03
C ILE A 69 20.23 -6.72 -7.60
N GLU A 70 21.33 -6.88 -8.33
CA GLU A 70 22.58 -6.20 -8.05
C GLU A 70 22.37 -4.68 -8.05
N ASN A 71 22.93 -3.99 -7.03
CA ASN A 71 22.84 -2.54 -6.85
C ASN A 71 21.43 -1.96 -6.62
N PHE A 72 20.40 -2.78 -6.40
CA PHE A 72 19.08 -2.25 -6.06
C PHE A 72 19.10 -1.58 -4.66
N ASP A 73 18.54 -0.37 -4.54
CA ASP A 73 18.60 0.38 -3.28
C ASP A 73 17.76 -0.28 -2.17
N SER A 74 18.46 -0.79 -1.16
CA SER A 74 17.85 -1.39 0.04
C SER A 74 16.88 -0.45 0.79
N LYS A 75 17.06 0.88 0.69
CA LYS A 75 16.12 1.85 1.27
C LYS A 75 14.79 1.83 0.54
N ILE A 76 14.82 1.71 -0.79
CA ILE A 76 13.61 1.58 -1.61
C ILE A 76 12.88 0.28 -1.29
N ILE A 77 13.60 -0.83 -1.11
CA ILE A 77 12.99 -2.09 -0.64
C ILE A 77 12.23 -1.90 0.68
N ASN A 78 12.79 -1.15 1.63
CA ASN A 78 12.11 -0.88 2.89
C ASN A 78 10.86 -0.02 2.71
N LYS A 79 10.90 1.00 1.85
CA LYS A 79 9.72 1.81 1.51
C LYS A 79 8.62 0.96 0.86
N LEU A 80 8.98 0.08 -0.06
CA LEU A 80 8.04 -0.86 -0.70
C LEU A 80 7.41 -1.82 0.32
N ARG A 81 8.17 -2.35 1.27
CA ARG A 81 7.61 -3.14 2.37
C ARG A 81 6.60 -2.34 3.20
N THR A 82 6.88 -1.07 3.47
CA THR A 82 5.95 -0.19 4.18
C THR A 82 4.67 0.02 3.37
N ILE A 83 4.75 0.27 2.07
CA ILE A 83 3.58 0.34 1.17
C ILE A 83 2.74 -0.93 1.26
N GLY A 84 3.36 -2.12 1.17
CA GLY A 84 2.65 -3.38 1.31
C GLY A 84 1.94 -3.53 2.66
N SER A 85 2.56 -3.06 3.76
CA SER A 85 1.95 -3.06 5.09
C SER A 85 0.75 -2.11 5.18
N LEU A 86 0.87 -0.89 4.67
CA LEU A 86 -0.22 0.11 4.64
C LEU A 86 -1.40 -0.36 3.76
N ARG A 87 -1.10 -0.92 2.59
CA ARG A 87 -2.12 -1.53 1.73
C ARG A 87 -2.84 -2.66 2.45
N ASN A 88 -2.12 -3.53 3.14
CA ASN A 88 -2.71 -4.66 3.86
C ASN A 88 -3.54 -4.21 5.05
N SER A 89 -3.13 -3.16 5.77
CA SER A 89 -3.95 -2.61 6.84
C SER A 89 -5.25 -2.06 6.30
N VAL A 90 -5.27 -1.45 5.12
CA VAL A 90 -6.51 -0.98 4.50
C VAL A 90 -7.36 -2.12 3.92
N ALA A 91 -6.73 -3.10 3.24
CA ALA A 91 -7.45 -4.18 2.56
C ALA A 91 -8.02 -5.25 3.50
N HIS A 92 -7.40 -5.48 4.65
CA HIS A 92 -7.77 -6.54 5.59
C HIS A 92 -8.40 -6.05 6.89
N ASN A 93 -8.30 -4.77 7.22
CA ASN A 93 -9.21 -4.24 8.21
C ASN A 93 -10.57 -4.11 7.52
N ASN A 94 -11.49 -5.02 7.85
CA ASN A 94 -12.90 -4.67 7.90
C ASN A 94 -12.95 -3.31 8.58
N LEU A 95 -13.63 -2.31 8.01
CA LEU A 95 -13.97 -1.12 8.76
C LEU A 95 -14.75 -1.62 9.98
N ILE A 96 -14.06 -1.91 11.09
CA ILE A 96 -14.68 -2.33 12.33
C ILE A 96 -15.27 -1.04 12.84
N LEU A 97 -16.47 -0.77 12.36
CA LEU A 97 -17.40 0.09 13.04
C LEU A 97 -17.54 -0.53 14.42
N LYS A 98 -16.85 0.05 15.41
CA LYS A 98 -17.03 -0.33 16.81
C LYS A 98 -18.45 0.10 17.16
N PHE A 99 -19.40 -0.81 16.95
CA PHE A 99 -20.76 -0.64 17.37
C PHE A 99 -20.77 -0.78 18.89
N ASP A 100 -20.95 0.33 19.60
CA ASP A 100 -21.41 0.24 20.97
C ASP A 100 -22.86 -0.26 20.93
N SER A 101 -23.20 -1.25 21.74
CA SER A 101 -24.51 -1.95 21.70
C SER A 101 -25.71 -1.02 22.00
N THR A 102 -25.43 0.23 22.38
CA THR A 102 -26.38 1.28 22.73
C THR A 102 -26.55 2.36 21.66
N SER A 103 -25.81 2.29 20.55
CA SER A 103 -25.74 3.35 19.54
C SER A 103 -26.90 3.29 18.55
N SER A 104 -27.67 4.38 18.44
CA SER A 104 -28.72 4.55 17.43
C SER A 104 -28.15 4.60 16.00
N PHE A 105 -28.97 4.29 14.99
CA PHE A 105 -28.55 4.27 13.58
C PHE A 105 -27.97 5.62 13.09
N SER A 106 -28.37 6.75 13.70
CA SER A 106 -27.81 8.08 13.44
C SER A 106 -26.38 8.25 13.97
N THR A 107 -25.99 7.52 15.01
CA THR A 107 -24.63 7.50 15.60
C THR A 107 -23.64 6.77 14.69
N ILE A 108 -24.13 5.90 13.80
CA ILE A 108 -23.32 5.19 12.80
C ILE A 108 -22.63 6.20 11.87
N SER A 109 -23.31 7.28 11.47
CA SER A 109 -22.72 8.30 10.59
C SER A 109 -21.55 9.07 11.23
N GLU A 110 -21.50 9.20 12.55
CA GLU A 110 -20.41 9.90 13.27
C GLU A 110 -19.23 8.97 13.60
N LEU A 111 -19.47 7.67 13.81
CA LEU A 111 -18.42 6.66 14.04
C LEU A 111 -17.56 6.38 12.79
N HIS A 112 -18.12 6.58 11.59
CA HIS A 112 -17.40 6.38 10.31
C HIS A 112 -16.27 7.41 10.09
N ASN A 113 -16.24 8.49 10.87
CA ASN A 113 -15.29 9.58 10.69
C ASN A 113 -13.96 9.35 11.41
N ASN A 114 -13.86 8.33 12.28
CA ASN A 114 -12.67 7.96 13.05
C ASN A 114 -12.23 6.52 12.73
N ILE A 115 -12.00 6.23 11.45
CA ILE A 115 -11.48 4.93 11.01
C ILE A 115 -10.03 4.80 11.51
N THR A 116 -9.88 3.97 12.54
CA THR A 116 -8.58 3.53 13.05
C THR A 116 -8.29 2.14 12.50
N LEU A 117 -7.10 1.98 11.93
CA LEU A 117 -6.64 0.74 11.34
C LEU A 117 -5.44 0.26 12.15
N SER A 118 -5.47 -1.01 12.55
CA SER A 118 -4.32 -1.61 13.21
C SER A 118 -3.24 -1.92 12.17
N VAL A 119 -2.06 -1.33 12.36
CA VAL A 119 -0.87 -1.51 11.52
C VAL A 119 0.23 -2.16 12.35
N MET A 120 0.89 -3.18 11.81
CA MET A 120 2.05 -3.76 12.47
C MET A 120 3.29 -2.91 12.17
N ASN A 121 3.97 -2.42 13.21
CA ASN A 121 5.22 -1.68 13.07
C ASN A 121 6.42 -2.61 12.85
N SER A 122 7.59 -2.03 12.56
CA SER A 122 8.85 -2.77 12.33
C SER A 122 9.33 -3.60 13.53
N SER A 123 8.80 -3.34 14.74
CA SER A 123 9.07 -4.13 15.95
C SER A 123 8.06 -5.28 16.15
N GLY A 124 7.17 -5.52 15.19
CA GLY A 124 6.13 -6.55 15.27
C GLY A 124 4.97 -6.20 16.20
N LYS A 125 4.85 -4.94 16.65
CA LYS A 125 3.76 -4.48 17.52
C LYS A 125 2.63 -3.89 16.67
N LEU A 126 1.39 -4.22 17.01
CA LEU A 126 0.22 -3.53 16.46
C LEU A 126 0.15 -2.11 17.03
N VAL A 127 -0.06 -1.15 16.15
CA VAL A 127 -0.25 0.26 16.46
C VAL A 127 -1.47 0.73 15.68
N ASP A 128 -2.39 1.42 16.33
CA ASP A 128 -3.55 2.00 15.65
C ASP A 128 -3.12 3.31 14.97
N LYS A 129 -3.44 3.44 13.68
CA LYS A 129 -3.28 4.67 12.91
C LYS A 129 -4.63 5.09 12.34
N ASN A 130 -4.89 6.39 12.28
CA ASN A 130 -6.08 6.87 11.56
C ASN A 130 -5.86 6.72 10.04
N LEU A 131 -6.95 6.66 9.26
CA LEU A 131 -6.87 6.50 7.81
C LEU A 131 -6.15 7.67 7.12
N LYS A 132 -6.23 8.89 7.68
CA LYS A 132 -5.59 10.10 7.13
C LYS A 132 -4.07 9.99 7.15
N ASP A 133 -3.50 9.63 8.29
CA ASP A 133 -2.07 9.42 8.47
C ASP A 133 -1.57 8.30 7.55
N ILE A 134 -2.35 7.21 7.44
CA ILE A 134 -2.03 6.10 6.52
C ILE A 134 -2.00 6.59 5.07
N PHE A 135 -3.00 7.36 4.65
CA PHE A 135 -3.09 7.87 3.29
C PHE A 135 -2.00 8.90 2.96
N GLU A 136 -1.69 9.81 3.89
CA GLU A 136 -0.62 10.80 3.73
C GLU A 136 0.76 10.13 3.66
N GLU A 137 1.03 9.16 4.53
CA GLU A 137 2.25 8.36 4.52
C GLU A 137 2.37 7.56 3.22
N PHE A 138 1.29 6.88 2.82
CA PHE A 138 1.24 6.12 1.58
C PHE A 138 1.54 7.00 0.36
N ASN A 139 0.87 8.14 0.22
CA ASN A 139 1.10 9.05 -0.90
C ASN A 139 2.53 9.58 -0.98
N THR A 140 3.12 9.89 0.18
CA THR A 140 4.51 10.34 0.25
C THR A 140 5.44 9.25 -0.26
N LEU A 141 5.27 8.01 0.22
CA LEU A 141 6.07 6.87 -0.22
C LEU A 141 5.86 6.57 -1.71
N CYS A 142 4.63 6.63 -2.21
CA CYS A 142 4.34 6.38 -3.62
C CYS A 142 5.04 7.38 -4.53
N LYS A 143 5.03 8.68 -4.19
CA LYS A 143 5.75 9.70 -4.96
C LYS A 143 7.24 9.44 -5.01
N GLU A 144 7.84 9.13 -3.85
CA GLU A 144 9.27 8.80 -3.77
C GLU A 144 9.64 7.57 -4.58
N ILE A 145 8.78 6.55 -4.58
CA ILE A 145 8.98 5.30 -5.31
C ILE A 145 8.82 5.52 -6.81
N CYS A 146 7.77 6.20 -7.26
CA CYS A 146 7.59 6.51 -8.68
C CYS A 146 8.76 7.34 -9.22
N TYR A 147 9.22 8.35 -8.46
CA TYR A 147 10.39 9.13 -8.82
C TYR A 147 11.65 8.26 -8.96
N TYR A 148 11.89 7.35 -8.01
CA TYR A 148 13.01 6.41 -8.10
C TYR A 148 12.93 5.50 -9.34
N PHE A 149 11.77 4.90 -9.62
CA PHE A 149 11.60 4.05 -10.80
C PHE A 149 11.76 4.83 -12.12
N GLN A 150 11.40 6.12 -12.13
CA GLN A 150 11.62 6.99 -13.28
C GLN A 150 13.10 7.24 -13.52
N GLU A 151 13.83 7.71 -12.51
CA GLU A 151 15.23 8.12 -12.68
C GLU A 151 16.17 6.93 -12.92
N GLU A 152 15.93 5.80 -12.27
CA GLU A 152 16.87 4.67 -12.29
C GLU A 152 16.56 3.63 -13.38
N PHE A 153 15.30 3.54 -13.84
CA PHE A 153 14.87 2.49 -14.76
C PHE A 153 14.16 3.02 -16.02
N ASP A 154 14.00 4.34 -16.17
CA ASP A 154 13.37 4.98 -17.33
C ASP A 154 11.95 4.43 -17.62
N LEU A 155 11.19 4.15 -16.56
CA LEU A 155 9.87 3.50 -16.64
C LEU A 155 8.70 4.48 -16.84
N PHE A 156 8.95 5.68 -17.41
CA PHE A 156 7.92 6.71 -17.64
C PHE A 156 8.11 7.47 -18.95
#